data_AF-A0A7X8ZA95-F1
#
_entry.id   AF-A0A7X8ZA95-F1
#
_cell.length_a   1.000
_cell.length_b   1.000
_cell.length_c   1.000
_cell.angle_alpha   90.00
_cell.angle_beta   90.00
_cell.angle_gamma   90.00
#
_symmetry.space_group_name_H-M   'P 1'
#
loop_
_entity.id
_entity.type
_entity.pdbx_description
1 polymer ?
#
loop_
_entity_poly.entity_id
_entity_poly.type
_entity_poly.pdbx_seq_one_letter_code
_entity_poly.pdbx_strand_id
1 'polypeptide(L)'
;MMQREERLKEAVRLINPFGRKSEASIEELIADLKIFDSGGANIILNYPDKEEAKRFIDKTVDVILDYSQKMPAHQLTWTKNQEKMFEQLREEFPEICRLIEDRKKQEEFVGNFKKRIRSIEREIKDPVSAVAPKELIEKARLKTKNAFNFESVKEILKGNNITDEDLIEEIRQELDRAKERTLSYIDDMEKTLPVKLYYYRTGNGGVSCKVNFNSGGYRYTQGRKRAVRRNKGEDQKEYPLIVSISYLLEFLNDNHIDYKNILIDERSVETFYVFENFVSERLTPGFVARWWNYDCPDLFRCSVNKDGQGYNMLGEKLPHFYKKLVECSYYGVYVDEDITEEEARAIAKGREHTAIYKEIQSVLEAKRTTLEELEAKLAANRAYERRIQNIIDDNRDVILGFLKNEFRDRIVSEDPLRINDAFGLDCGFLYVYTSNPEYTENARILKNSPLSSEISIGLDIQFPYNSQSLTLMRAQFNIIKAIANKYGENLYCKCVLD
;
A
#
# COMPACT_ATOMS: atom_id res chain seq x y z
N MET A 1 -2.39 24.36 56.55
CA MET A 1 -2.70 25.24 55.41
C MET A 1 -1.49 25.13 54.48
N MET A 2 -1.60 24.39 53.37
CA MET A 2 -0.47 24.21 52.44
C MET A 2 -0.04 25.56 51.86
N GLN A 3 1.27 25.76 51.73
CA GLN A 3 1.80 26.95 51.06
C GLN A 3 1.51 26.87 49.55
N ARG A 4 1.25 28.00 48.90
CA ARG A 4 0.84 28.10 47.47
C ARG A 4 1.70 27.26 46.52
N GLU A 5 3.01 27.24 46.75
CA GLU A 5 3.98 26.47 45.98
C GLU A 5 3.77 24.95 46.09
N GLU A 6 3.43 24.44 47.29
CA GLU A 6 3.14 23.01 47.49
C GLU A 6 1.87 22.59 46.76
N ARG A 7 0.85 23.47 46.73
CA ARG A 7 -0.41 23.21 46.01
C ARG A 7 -0.18 23.14 44.50
N LEU A 8 0.65 24.03 43.97
CA LEU A 8 1.03 24.05 42.57
C LEU A 8 1.85 22.81 42.18
N LYS A 9 2.82 22.41 43.00
CA LYS A 9 3.60 21.18 42.79
C LYS A 9 2.71 19.93 42.74
N GLU A 10 1.71 19.84 43.62
CA GLU A 10 0.77 18.73 43.63
C GLU A 10 -0.14 18.73 42.38
N ALA A 11 -0.67 19.89 41.98
CA ALA A 11 -1.45 19.99 40.75
C ALA A 11 -0.65 19.58 39.49
N VAL A 12 0.62 20.02 39.39
CA VAL A 12 1.53 19.62 38.31
C VAL A 12 1.77 18.11 38.31
N ARG A 13 2.02 17.51 39.48
CA ARG A 13 2.22 16.05 39.60
C ARG A 13 1.00 15.27 39.10
N LEU A 14 -0.20 15.77 39.34
CA LEU A 14 -1.45 15.11 38.94
C LEU A 14 -1.70 15.19 37.42
N ILE A 15 -1.38 16.33 36.79
CA ILE A 15 -1.65 16.56 35.36
C ILE A 15 -0.44 16.28 34.45
N ASN A 16 0.75 16.13 35.03
CA ASN A 16 2.00 15.79 34.35
C ASN A 16 2.85 14.81 35.20
N PRO A 17 2.42 13.54 35.36
CA PRO A 17 3.05 12.57 36.27
C PRO A 17 4.50 12.17 35.89
N PHE A 18 4.92 12.50 34.66
CA PHE A 18 6.28 12.28 34.16
C PHE A 18 7.09 13.59 34.02
N GLY A 19 6.55 14.72 34.49
CA GLY A 19 7.21 16.03 34.49
C GLY A 19 8.37 16.14 35.48
N ARG A 20 9.05 17.30 35.50
CA ARG A 20 10.29 17.51 36.28
C ARG A 20 10.06 17.30 37.78
N LYS A 21 10.97 16.59 38.44
CA LYS A 21 10.87 16.23 39.86
C LYS A 21 11.77 17.12 40.73
N SER A 22 11.13 17.73 41.72
CA SER A 22 11.64 18.35 42.97
C SER A 22 12.31 19.73 42.99
N GLU A 23 12.83 20.32 41.90
CA GLU A 23 13.50 21.65 41.96
C GLU A 23 13.11 22.62 40.82
N ALA A 24 11.83 22.65 40.44
CA ALA A 24 11.33 23.55 39.39
C ALA A 24 10.96 24.94 39.95
N SER A 25 11.28 26.01 39.20
CA SER A 25 10.83 27.36 39.53
C SER A 25 9.30 27.49 39.38
N ILE A 26 8.68 28.57 39.91
CA ILE A 26 7.23 28.79 39.76
C ILE A 26 6.85 28.89 38.28
N GLU A 27 7.68 29.54 37.47
CA GLU A 27 7.51 29.68 36.02
C GLU A 27 7.54 28.32 35.32
N GLU A 28 8.48 27.45 35.70
CA GLU A 28 8.58 26.08 35.17
C GLU A 28 7.38 25.22 35.59
N LEU A 29 6.90 25.37 36.82
CA LEU A 29 5.71 24.68 37.30
C LEU A 29 4.45 25.12 36.54
N ILE A 30 4.32 26.41 36.22
CA ILE A 30 3.20 26.92 35.40
C ILE A 30 3.28 26.38 33.97
N ALA A 31 4.48 26.30 33.39
CA ALA A 31 4.68 25.69 32.06
C ALA A 31 4.36 24.19 32.03
N ASP A 32 4.58 23.48 33.14
CA ASP A 32 4.28 22.04 33.26
C ASP A 32 2.78 21.76 33.54
N LEU A 33 1.95 22.79 33.75
CA LEU A 33 0.49 22.66 33.75
C LEU A 33 0.01 22.46 32.31
N LYS A 34 -0.04 21.20 31.87
CA LYS A 34 -0.48 20.77 30.52
C LYS A 34 -1.83 21.31 30.05
N ILE A 35 -2.65 21.85 30.95
CA ILE A 35 -3.90 22.52 30.60
C ILE A 35 -3.67 23.79 29.74
N PHE A 36 -2.51 24.46 29.84
CA PHE A 36 -2.22 25.72 29.16
C PHE A 36 -1.25 25.63 27.98
N ASP A 37 -0.50 24.52 27.87
CA ASP A 37 0.66 24.42 26.97
C ASP A 37 1.72 25.53 27.24
N SER A 38 2.87 25.47 26.57
CA SER A 38 3.95 26.44 26.79
C SER A 38 3.57 27.87 26.41
N GLY A 39 2.77 28.06 25.35
CA GLY A 39 2.30 29.36 24.92
C GLY A 39 1.32 30.00 25.92
N GLY A 40 0.39 29.21 26.47
CA GLY A 40 -0.55 29.70 27.48
C GLY A 40 0.14 30.05 28.80
N ALA A 41 1.15 29.27 29.20
CA ALA A 41 1.99 29.60 30.36
C ALA A 41 2.68 30.97 30.21
N ASN A 42 3.23 31.26 29.03
CA ASN A 42 3.86 32.55 28.76
C ASN A 42 2.89 33.73 28.85
N ILE A 43 1.64 33.54 28.40
CA ILE A 43 0.56 34.54 28.53
C ILE A 43 0.28 34.84 29.99
N ILE A 44 0.15 33.81 30.83
CA ILE A 44 -0.12 33.95 32.26
C ILE A 44 1.04 34.71 32.95
N LEU A 45 2.28 34.31 32.66
CA LEU A 45 3.48 34.92 33.27
C LEU A 45 3.65 36.39 32.88
N ASN A 46 3.34 36.74 31.63
CA ASN A 46 3.48 38.11 31.11
C ASN A 46 2.21 38.94 31.20
N TYR A 47 1.13 38.40 31.76
CA TYR A 47 -0.14 39.12 31.84
C TYR A 47 0.02 40.47 32.60
N PRO A 48 -0.59 41.57 32.13
CA PRO A 48 -0.36 42.92 32.67
C PRO A 48 -0.78 43.06 34.14
N ASP A 49 -1.92 42.48 34.53
CA ASP A 49 -2.37 42.46 35.91
C ASP A 49 -1.81 41.23 36.64
N LYS A 50 -0.73 41.46 37.41
CA LYS A 50 -0.05 40.40 38.15
C LYS A 50 -0.90 39.79 39.26
N GLU A 51 -1.86 40.52 39.83
CA GLU A 51 -2.74 39.98 40.87
C GLU A 51 -3.86 39.15 40.24
N GLU A 52 -4.39 39.56 39.09
CA GLU A 52 -5.34 38.75 38.32
C GLU A 52 -4.72 37.43 37.84
N ALA A 53 -3.49 37.48 37.29
CA ALA A 53 -2.75 36.29 36.88
C ALA A 53 -2.48 35.33 38.06
N LYS A 54 -2.15 35.88 39.24
CA LYS A 54 -2.01 35.08 40.46
C LYS A 54 -3.33 34.41 40.84
N ARG A 55 -4.46 35.12 40.83
CA ARG A 55 -5.78 34.53 41.11
C ARG A 55 -6.14 33.45 40.11
N PHE A 56 -5.80 33.65 38.84
CA PHE A 56 -6.00 32.65 37.78
C PHE A 56 -5.22 31.35 38.05
N ILE A 57 -3.93 31.45 38.40
CA ILE A 57 -3.11 30.29 38.76
C ILE A 57 -3.70 29.56 39.97
N ASP A 58 -4.08 30.30 41.02
CA ASP A 58 -4.64 29.70 42.24
C ASP A 58 -5.95 28.97 41.94
N LYS A 59 -6.83 29.57 41.14
CA LYS A 59 -8.07 28.93 40.69
C LYS A 59 -7.80 27.68 39.86
N THR A 60 -6.81 27.73 38.97
CA THR A 60 -6.41 26.57 38.15
C THR A 60 -6.00 25.40 39.03
N VAL A 61 -5.17 25.66 40.04
CA VAL A 61 -4.76 24.66 41.02
C VAL A 61 -5.98 24.11 41.77
N ASP A 62 -6.91 24.98 42.19
CA ASP A 62 -8.14 24.57 42.86
C ASP A 62 -8.99 23.63 41.97
N VAL A 63 -9.17 23.98 40.70
CA VAL A 63 -9.94 23.17 39.73
C VAL A 63 -9.29 21.80 39.51
N ILE A 64 -7.96 21.74 39.34
CA ILE A 64 -7.24 20.47 39.17
C ILE A 64 -7.38 19.59 40.41
N LEU A 65 -7.22 20.17 41.61
CA LEU A 65 -7.33 19.43 42.86
C LEU A 65 -8.76 18.94 43.12
N ASP A 66 -9.79 19.75 42.81
CA ASP A 66 -11.19 19.35 42.90
C ASP A 66 -11.52 18.19 41.94
N TYR A 67 -11.05 18.25 40.70
CA TYR A 67 -11.21 17.15 39.75
C TYR A 67 -10.49 15.89 40.22
N SER A 68 -9.30 16.02 40.84
CA SER A 68 -8.55 14.86 41.36
C SER A 68 -9.26 14.10 42.48
N GLN A 69 -10.18 14.76 43.21
CA GLN A 69 -11.03 14.11 44.21
C GLN A 69 -12.20 13.34 43.58
N LYS A 70 -12.60 13.74 42.36
CA LYS A 70 -13.76 13.20 41.63
C LYS A 70 -13.39 12.11 40.63
N MET A 71 -12.12 12.00 40.23
CA MET A 71 -11.67 11.01 39.26
C MET A 71 -10.20 10.57 39.47
N PRO A 72 -9.80 9.38 38.98
CA PRO A 72 -8.42 8.92 39.04
C PRO A 72 -7.44 9.86 38.30
N ALA A 73 -6.22 10.01 38.83
CA ALA A 73 -5.22 10.94 38.30
C ALA A 73 -4.90 10.77 36.80
N HIS A 74 -4.88 9.54 36.28
CA HIS A 74 -4.62 9.29 34.86
C HIS A 74 -5.74 9.82 33.94
N GLN A 75 -6.95 10.06 34.45
CA GLN A 75 -8.05 10.64 33.68
C GLN A 75 -7.96 12.17 33.61
N LEU A 76 -7.21 12.81 34.52
CA LEU A 76 -6.98 14.25 34.50
C LEU A 76 -6.13 14.68 33.30
N THR A 77 -5.36 13.75 32.73
CA THR A 77 -4.52 14.01 31.54
C THR A 77 -5.28 13.80 30.22
N TRP A 78 -6.56 13.42 30.25
CA TRP A 78 -7.36 13.27 29.04
C TRP A 78 -7.80 14.64 28.53
N THR A 79 -7.62 14.89 27.22
CA THR A 79 -7.94 16.17 26.55
C THR A 79 -9.34 16.66 26.89
N LYS A 80 -10.36 15.81 26.80
CA LYS A 80 -11.75 16.14 27.14
C LYS A 80 -11.94 16.64 28.58
N ASN A 81 -11.15 16.13 29.53
CA ASN A 81 -11.23 16.55 30.93
C ASN A 81 -10.45 17.84 31.16
N GLN A 82 -9.33 18.03 30.46
CA GLN A 82 -8.58 19.29 30.47
C GLN A 82 -9.41 20.44 29.87
N GLU A 83 -10.13 20.20 28.78
CA GLU A 83 -11.07 21.17 28.19
C GLU A 83 -12.15 21.59 29.19
N LYS A 84 -12.78 20.62 29.90
CA LYS A 84 -13.78 20.93 30.94
C LYS A 84 -13.20 21.73 32.11
N MET A 85 -11.99 21.41 32.55
CA MET A 85 -11.31 22.19 33.59
C MET A 85 -11.05 23.62 33.10
N PHE A 86 -10.64 23.77 31.83
CA PHE A 86 -10.40 25.07 31.22
C PHE A 86 -11.69 25.88 31.01
N GLU A 87 -12.82 25.24 30.70
CA GLU A 87 -14.14 25.87 30.63
C GLU A 87 -14.55 26.52 31.97
N GLN A 88 -14.27 25.87 33.10
CA GLN A 88 -14.54 26.47 34.42
C GLN A 88 -13.68 27.71 34.68
N LEU A 89 -12.45 27.74 34.17
CA LEU A 89 -11.58 28.92 34.26
C LEU A 89 -12.09 30.06 33.37
N ARG A 90 -12.72 29.74 32.24
CA ARG A 90 -13.28 30.72 31.29
C ARG A 90 -14.43 31.54 31.90
N GLU A 91 -15.25 30.94 32.77
CA GLU A 91 -16.36 31.65 33.42
C GLU A 91 -15.88 32.76 34.36
N GLU A 92 -14.78 32.55 35.07
CA GLU A 92 -14.25 33.49 36.06
C GLU A 92 -13.17 34.43 35.50
N PHE A 93 -12.40 33.96 34.52
CA PHE A 93 -11.28 34.69 33.90
C PHE A 93 -11.36 34.70 32.36
N PRO A 94 -12.41 35.30 31.78
CA PRO A 94 -12.68 35.22 30.35
C PRO A 94 -11.56 35.81 29.47
N GLU A 95 -10.92 36.91 29.89
CA GLU A 95 -9.88 37.57 29.09
C GLU A 95 -8.58 36.77 29.03
N ILE A 96 -8.07 36.25 30.17
CA ILE A 96 -6.87 35.40 30.19
C ILE A 96 -7.11 34.13 29.35
N CYS A 97 -8.26 33.47 29.54
CA CYS A 97 -8.62 32.28 28.80
C CYS A 97 -8.73 32.55 27.29
N ARG A 98 -9.33 33.68 26.89
CA ARG A 98 -9.41 34.08 25.48
C ARG A 98 -8.02 34.24 24.85
N LEU A 99 -7.09 34.91 25.54
CA LEU A 99 -5.71 35.06 25.04
C LEU A 99 -5.01 33.70 24.87
N ILE A 100 -5.16 32.79 25.84
CA ILE A 100 -4.60 31.44 25.77
C ILE A 100 -5.18 30.66 24.59
N GLU A 101 -6.50 30.70 24.38
CA GLU A 101 -7.16 30.05 23.26
C GLU A 101 -6.74 30.62 21.90
N ASP A 102 -6.66 31.95 21.81
CA ASP A 102 -6.22 32.64 20.59
C ASP A 102 -4.79 32.23 20.25
N ARG A 103 -3.90 32.11 21.25
CA ARG A 103 -2.54 31.60 21.07
C ARG A 103 -2.50 30.14 20.64
N LYS A 104 -3.30 29.25 21.26
CA LYS A 104 -3.39 27.84 20.87
C LYS A 104 -3.82 27.67 19.41
N LYS A 105 -4.81 28.44 18.96
CA LYS A 105 -5.26 28.45 17.54
C LYS A 105 -4.13 28.87 16.59
N GLN A 106 -3.35 29.89 16.96
CA GLN A 106 -2.21 30.33 16.15
C GLN A 106 -1.10 29.27 16.10
N GLU A 107 -0.79 28.61 17.22
CA GLU A 107 0.19 27.51 17.29
C GLU A 107 -0.23 26.30 16.44
N GLU A 108 -1.51 25.93 16.48
CA GLU A 108 -2.06 24.88 15.63
C GLU A 108 -1.91 25.21 14.14
N PHE A 109 -2.24 26.45 13.76
CA PHE A 109 -2.04 26.93 12.40
C PHE A 109 -0.58 26.83 11.98
N VAL A 110 0.35 27.34 12.79
CA VAL A 110 1.80 27.29 12.52
C VAL A 110 2.28 25.85 12.35
N GLY A 111 1.85 24.95 13.24
CA GLY A 111 2.18 23.53 13.17
C GLY A 111 1.71 22.88 11.86
N ASN A 112 0.49 23.19 11.42
CA ASN A 112 -0.04 22.71 10.15
C ASN A 112 0.65 23.37 8.94
N PHE A 113 0.99 24.65 9.04
CA PHE A 113 1.73 25.37 8.00
C PHE A 113 3.13 24.78 7.78
N LYS A 114 3.85 24.41 8.85
CA LYS A 114 5.14 23.71 8.75
C LYS A 114 5.04 22.35 8.06
N LYS A 115 3.97 21.58 8.32
CA LYS A 115 3.71 20.33 7.58
C LYS A 115 3.52 20.61 6.08
N ARG A 116 2.82 21.69 5.74
CA ARG A 116 2.64 22.13 4.34
C ARG A 116 3.97 22.54 3.69
N ILE A 117 4.84 23.26 4.40
CA ILE A 117 6.20 23.59 3.92
C ILE A 117 6.95 22.31 3.52
N ARG A 118 6.96 21.29 4.38
CA ARG A 118 7.61 20.00 4.10
C ARG A 118 7.01 19.29 2.89
N SER A 119 5.69 19.37 2.70
CA SER A 119 5.02 18.82 1.52
C SER A 119 5.48 19.52 0.24
N ILE A 120 5.61 20.86 0.26
CA ILE A 120 6.09 21.64 -0.88
C ILE A 120 7.57 21.32 -1.17
N GLU A 121 8.41 21.18 -0.13
CA GLU A 121 9.81 20.74 -0.31
C GLU A 121 9.87 19.40 -1.06
N ARG A 122 9.06 18.43 -0.66
CA ARG A 122 9.00 17.11 -1.31
C ARG A 122 8.57 17.23 -2.76
N GLU A 123 7.47 17.94 -3.03
CA GLU A 123 6.97 18.15 -4.38
C GLU A 123 8.00 18.82 -5.32
N ILE A 124 8.85 19.71 -4.80
CA ILE A 124 9.92 20.33 -5.56
C ILE A 124 11.09 19.36 -5.78
N LYS A 125 11.46 18.56 -4.77
CA LYS A 125 12.62 17.65 -4.79
C LYS A 125 12.36 16.34 -5.56
N ASP A 126 11.10 15.90 -5.63
CA ASP A 126 10.71 14.64 -6.27
C ASP A 126 11.20 14.52 -7.73
N PRO A 127 10.97 15.50 -8.62
CA PRO A 127 11.41 15.39 -10.01
C PRO A 127 12.91 15.73 -10.21
N VAL A 128 13.61 16.20 -9.17
CA VAL A 128 15.02 16.60 -9.22
C VAL A 128 15.93 15.39 -8.97
N SER A 129 16.81 15.13 -9.93
CA SER A 129 17.71 13.98 -9.95
C SER A 129 18.98 14.26 -10.77
N ALA A 130 19.98 13.38 -10.63
CA ALA A 130 21.23 13.42 -11.41
C ALA A 130 21.05 13.25 -12.93
N VAL A 131 19.87 12.81 -13.37
CA VAL A 131 19.52 12.62 -14.80
C VAL A 131 18.48 13.63 -15.29
N ALA A 132 18.05 14.56 -14.44
CA ALA A 132 17.03 15.53 -14.81
C ALA A 132 17.56 16.51 -15.88
N PRO A 133 16.75 16.89 -16.88
CA PRO A 133 17.09 17.95 -17.82
C PRO A 133 17.36 19.28 -17.09
N LYS A 134 18.26 20.11 -17.64
CA LYS A 134 18.62 21.40 -17.05
C LYS A 134 17.41 22.32 -16.89
N GLU A 135 16.47 22.29 -17.84
CA GLU A 135 15.25 23.09 -17.78
C GLU A 135 14.39 22.74 -16.55
N LEU A 136 14.37 21.46 -16.16
CA LEU A 136 13.64 20.98 -14.98
C LEU A 136 14.33 21.46 -13.70
N ILE A 137 15.67 21.36 -13.64
CA ILE A 137 16.48 21.88 -12.52
C ILE A 137 16.24 23.38 -12.32
N GLU A 138 16.31 24.18 -13.39
CA GLU A 138 16.07 25.62 -13.32
C GLU A 138 14.63 25.95 -12.90
N LYS A 139 13.65 25.19 -13.41
CA LYS A 139 12.25 25.33 -12.96
C LYS A 139 12.09 25.02 -11.47
N ALA A 140 12.77 24.00 -10.96
CA ALA A 140 12.77 23.66 -9.53
C ALA A 140 13.42 24.77 -8.69
N ARG A 141 14.54 25.36 -9.14
CA ARG A 141 15.18 26.52 -8.48
C ARG A 141 14.22 27.71 -8.39
N LEU A 142 13.57 28.05 -9.49
CA LEU A 142 12.61 29.15 -9.52
C LEU A 142 11.40 28.88 -8.61
N LYS A 143 10.83 27.67 -8.68
CA LYS A 143 9.72 27.25 -7.81
C LYS A 143 10.10 27.33 -6.33
N THR A 144 11.32 26.92 -5.96
CA THR A 144 11.85 27.03 -4.59
C THR A 144 11.90 28.48 -4.12
N LYS A 145 12.45 29.39 -4.94
CA LYS A 145 12.56 30.82 -4.60
C LYS A 145 11.19 31.47 -4.38
N ASN A 146 10.19 31.07 -5.16
CA ASN A 146 8.84 31.63 -5.09
C ASN A 146 8.01 31.02 -3.94
N ALA A 147 8.07 29.70 -3.76
CA ALA A 147 7.27 28.97 -2.79
C ALA A 147 7.68 29.29 -1.34
N PHE A 148 8.97 29.55 -1.11
CA PHE A 148 9.52 29.86 0.22
C PHE A 148 9.87 31.34 0.38
N ASN A 149 9.15 32.22 -0.31
CA ASN A 149 9.27 33.65 -0.10
C ASN A 149 8.32 34.09 1.03
N PHE A 150 8.87 34.64 2.12
CA PHE A 150 8.04 35.10 3.23
C PHE A 150 7.04 36.19 2.81
N GLU A 151 7.39 37.06 1.87
CA GLU A 151 6.49 38.14 1.41
C GLU A 151 5.20 37.60 0.78
N SER A 152 5.24 36.43 0.11
CA SER A 152 4.04 35.82 -0.49
C SER A 152 3.16 35.13 0.56
N VAL A 153 3.69 34.86 1.75
CA VAL A 153 2.98 34.18 2.84
C VAL A 153 2.32 35.19 3.80
N LYS A 154 2.77 36.44 3.84
CA LYS A 154 2.22 37.48 4.74
C LYS A 154 0.71 37.63 4.65
N GLU A 155 0.14 37.61 3.44
CA GLU A 155 -1.32 37.73 3.27
C GLU A 155 -2.07 36.49 3.78
N ILE A 156 -1.44 35.31 3.72
CA ILE A 156 -2.00 34.08 4.30
C ILE A 156 -2.00 34.18 5.83
N LEU A 157 -0.92 34.70 6.43
CA LEU A 157 -0.83 34.87 7.89
C LEU A 157 -1.89 35.88 8.39
N LYS A 158 -2.02 37.03 7.71
CA LYS A 158 -3.06 38.03 8.00
C LYS A 158 -4.46 37.45 7.88
N GLY A 159 -4.75 36.73 6.79
CA GLY A 159 -6.07 36.13 6.56
C GLY A 159 -6.46 35.06 7.58
N ASN A 160 -5.50 34.50 8.31
CA ASN A 160 -5.73 33.52 9.39
C ASN A 160 -5.57 34.14 10.79
N ASN A 161 -5.53 35.47 10.90
CA ASN A 161 -5.37 36.21 12.16
C ASN A 161 -4.13 35.77 12.98
N ILE A 162 -3.03 35.44 12.29
CA ILE A 162 -1.76 35.18 12.96
C ILE A 162 -1.10 36.53 13.27
N THR A 163 -1.08 36.90 14.54
CA THR A 163 -0.64 38.22 15.01
C THR A 163 0.58 38.15 15.93
N ASP A 164 0.88 36.98 16.46
CA ASP A 164 1.99 36.79 17.39
C ASP A 164 3.35 36.82 16.66
N GLU A 165 4.21 37.76 17.07
CA GLU A 165 5.50 38.02 16.40
C GLU A 165 6.46 36.83 16.47
N ASP A 166 6.47 36.08 17.58
CA ASP A 166 7.34 34.91 17.76
C ASP A 166 6.94 33.79 16.80
N LEU A 167 5.63 33.55 16.64
CA LEU A 167 5.10 32.55 15.71
C LEU A 167 5.31 32.94 14.24
N ILE A 168 5.18 34.23 13.93
CA ILE A 168 5.45 34.76 12.59
C ILE A 168 6.93 34.57 12.24
N GLU A 169 7.84 34.90 13.16
CA GLU A 169 9.28 34.72 12.99
C GLU A 169 9.64 33.23 12.90
N GLU A 170 8.96 32.35 13.65
CA GLU A 170 9.14 30.90 13.55
C GLU A 170 8.78 30.36 12.15
N ILE A 171 7.69 30.85 11.54
CA ILE A 171 7.34 30.50 10.15
C ILE A 171 8.40 31.02 9.18
N ARG A 172 8.87 32.26 9.36
CA ARG A 172 9.90 32.86 8.51
C ARG A 172 11.18 32.02 8.53
N GLN A 173 11.66 31.66 9.70
CA GLN A 173 12.85 30.81 9.85
C GLN A 173 12.66 29.43 9.22
N GLU A 174 11.49 28.81 9.35
CA GLU A 174 11.23 27.52 8.71
C GLU A 174 11.21 27.64 7.18
N LEU A 175 10.65 28.72 6.62
CA LEU A 175 10.68 28.99 5.18
C LEU A 175 12.12 29.19 4.68
N ASP A 176 12.93 29.98 5.39
CA ASP A 176 14.33 30.22 5.04
C ASP A 176 15.15 28.93 5.08
N ARG A 177 14.97 28.11 6.13
CA ARG A 177 15.62 26.79 6.23
C ARG A 177 15.15 25.84 5.12
N ALA A 178 13.86 25.79 4.83
CA ALA A 178 13.31 24.94 3.75
C ALA A 178 13.85 25.36 2.37
N LYS A 179 13.96 26.66 2.13
CA LYS A 179 14.56 27.24 0.94
C LYS A 179 16.02 26.83 0.79
N GLU A 180 16.82 27.01 1.84
CA GLU A 180 18.24 26.65 1.85
C GLU A 180 18.43 25.14 1.62
N ARG A 181 17.72 24.29 2.39
CA ARG A 181 17.76 22.82 2.24
C ARG A 181 17.40 22.39 0.82
N THR A 182 16.38 23.02 0.22
CA THR A 182 15.90 22.66 -1.11
C THR A 182 16.85 23.11 -2.21
N LEU A 183 17.38 24.34 -2.13
CA LEU A 183 18.37 24.82 -3.08
C LEU A 183 19.68 24.02 -3.01
N SER A 184 20.17 23.72 -1.80
CA SER A 184 21.35 22.87 -1.61
C SER A 184 21.14 21.49 -2.23
N TYR A 185 19.99 20.86 -1.98
CA TYR A 185 19.67 19.57 -2.59
C TYR A 185 19.68 19.64 -4.13
N ILE A 186 19.12 20.70 -4.71
CA ILE A 186 19.12 20.89 -6.18
C ILE A 186 20.56 21.06 -6.70
N ASP A 187 21.38 21.87 -6.03
CA ASP A 187 22.80 22.06 -6.36
C ASP A 187 23.59 20.75 -6.30
N ASP A 188 23.34 19.94 -5.27
CA ASP A 188 24.00 18.65 -5.08
C ASP A 188 23.60 17.67 -6.19
N MET A 189 22.30 17.60 -6.54
CA MET A 189 21.83 16.72 -7.61
C MET A 189 22.35 17.13 -8.98
N GLU A 190 22.46 18.42 -9.29
CA GLU A 190 23.01 18.89 -10.57
C GLU A 190 24.50 18.52 -10.75
N LYS A 191 25.26 18.48 -9.65
CA LYS A 191 26.68 18.09 -9.64
C LYS A 191 26.89 16.58 -9.57
N THR A 192 25.87 15.84 -9.15
CA THR A 192 25.95 14.39 -8.96
C THR A 192 26.05 13.70 -10.31
N LEU A 193 27.07 12.86 -10.49
CA LEU A 193 27.18 12.01 -11.68
C LEU A 193 26.13 10.90 -11.61
N PRO A 194 25.36 10.66 -12.68
CA PRO A 194 24.32 9.64 -12.68
C PRO A 194 24.92 8.24 -12.57
N VAL A 195 24.15 7.34 -11.96
CA VAL A 195 24.48 5.91 -11.95
C VAL A 195 24.10 5.34 -13.31
N LYS A 196 25.06 4.79 -14.04
CA LYS A 196 24.82 4.20 -15.36
C LYS A 196 24.61 2.70 -15.27
N LEU A 197 23.53 2.23 -15.88
CA LEU A 197 23.21 0.81 -16.04
C LEU A 197 23.16 0.44 -17.51
N TYR A 198 23.81 -0.67 -17.88
CA TYR A 198 23.73 -1.23 -19.23
C TYR A 198 23.34 -2.72 -19.18
N TYR A 199 22.10 -3.02 -19.57
CA TYR A 199 21.59 -4.39 -19.63
C TYR A 199 22.01 -5.03 -20.94
N TYR A 200 22.94 -5.98 -20.89
CA TYR A 200 23.51 -6.58 -22.09
C TYR A 200 23.24 -8.08 -22.16
N ARG A 201 23.14 -8.58 -23.40
CA ARG A 201 23.09 -10.01 -23.67
C ARG A 201 24.45 -10.64 -23.41
N THR A 202 24.44 -11.72 -22.63
CA THR A 202 25.61 -12.54 -22.36
C THR A 202 25.77 -13.64 -23.41
N GLY A 203 26.98 -14.19 -23.57
CA GLY A 203 27.30 -15.17 -24.62
C GLY A 203 26.48 -16.48 -24.56
N ASN A 204 25.91 -16.82 -23.41
CA ASN A 204 25.04 -18.00 -23.23
C ASN A 204 23.54 -17.69 -23.40
N GLY A 205 23.18 -16.49 -23.87
CA GLY A 205 21.79 -16.06 -24.06
C GLY A 205 21.11 -15.47 -22.82
N GLY A 206 21.79 -15.40 -21.68
CA GLY A 206 21.32 -14.70 -20.48
C GLY A 206 21.42 -13.18 -20.59
N VAL A 207 20.94 -12.47 -19.56
CA VAL A 207 21.14 -11.01 -19.41
C VAL A 207 21.93 -10.72 -18.15
N SER A 208 22.78 -9.70 -18.20
CA SER A 208 23.50 -9.16 -17.04
C SER A 208 23.54 -7.64 -17.14
N CYS A 209 23.80 -6.97 -16.02
CA CYS A 209 23.88 -5.52 -15.98
C CYS A 209 25.32 -5.08 -15.76
N LYS A 210 25.83 -4.21 -16.63
CA LYS A 210 27.05 -3.45 -16.42
C LYS A 210 26.70 -2.19 -15.63
N VAL A 211 27.48 -1.89 -14.59
CA VAL A 211 27.16 -0.84 -13.62
C VAL A 211 28.33 0.10 -13.43
N ASN A 212 28.04 1.40 -13.48
CA ASN A 212 28.92 2.46 -12.99
C ASN A 212 28.14 3.39 -12.06
N PHE A 213 28.50 3.36 -10.77
CA PHE A 213 27.89 4.21 -9.75
C PHE A 213 28.92 5.18 -9.14
N ASN A 214 29.99 5.48 -9.90
CA ASN A 214 30.98 6.51 -9.61
C ASN A 214 31.69 6.36 -8.25
N SER A 215 31.91 5.12 -7.81
CA SER A 215 32.60 4.80 -6.54
C SER A 215 33.77 3.83 -6.74
N GLY A 216 34.80 3.97 -5.89
CA GLY A 216 35.95 3.06 -5.82
C GLY A 216 35.65 1.71 -5.15
N GLY A 217 34.55 1.61 -4.38
CA GLY A 217 34.16 0.42 -3.63
C GLY A 217 32.63 0.27 -3.52
N TYR A 218 32.17 -0.95 -3.24
CA TYR A 218 30.74 -1.28 -3.07
C TYR A 218 30.50 -2.04 -1.77
N ARG A 219 29.30 -1.89 -1.21
CA ARG A 219 28.79 -2.73 -0.14
C ARG A 219 28.20 -4.02 -0.71
N TYR A 220 28.34 -5.09 0.06
CA TYR A 220 27.91 -6.42 -0.33
C TYR A 220 27.42 -7.17 0.91
N THR A 221 26.09 -7.24 1.08
CA THR A 221 25.46 -7.78 2.28
C THR A 221 24.83 -9.15 2.07
N GLN A 222 24.36 -9.45 0.85
CA GLN A 222 23.72 -10.73 0.51
C GLN A 222 24.18 -11.25 -0.87
N GLY A 223 24.07 -12.57 -1.09
CA GLY A 223 24.38 -13.23 -2.37
C GLY A 223 25.64 -14.10 -2.40
N ARG A 224 25.96 -14.63 -3.60
CA ARG A 224 27.20 -15.39 -3.87
C ARG A 224 28.25 -14.50 -4.54
N LYS A 225 29.54 -14.65 -4.22
CA LYS A 225 30.69 -13.89 -4.79
C LYS A 225 30.72 -13.75 -6.33
N ARG A 226 29.95 -14.55 -7.07
CA ARG A 226 29.84 -14.49 -8.54
C ARG A 226 28.75 -13.52 -9.05
N ALA A 227 27.88 -13.01 -8.18
CA ALA A 227 26.78 -12.11 -8.53
C ALA A 227 27.27 -10.70 -8.88
N VAL A 228 28.42 -10.28 -8.33
CA VAL A 228 29.11 -9.04 -8.68
C VAL A 228 30.54 -9.37 -9.08
N ARG A 229 30.99 -8.86 -10.23
CA ARG A 229 32.37 -9.05 -10.71
C ARG A 229 32.90 -7.80 -11.38
N ARG A 230 34.22 -7.67 -11.45
CA ARG A 230 34.87 -6.62 -12.25
C ARG A 230 34.64 -6.87 -13.73
N ASN A 231 34.30 -5.82 -14.47
CA ASN A 231 34.33 -5.85 -15.92
C ASN A 231 35.79 -5.91 -16.39
N LYS A 232 36.08 -6.77 -17.36
CA LYS A 232 37.41 -6.91 -17.99
C LYS A 232 37.38 -6.63 -19.49
N GLY A 233 36.24 -6.16 -20.01
CA GLY A 233 36.08 -5.76 -21.39
C GLY A 233 36.65 -4.37 -21.67
N GLU A 234 36.61 -3.96 -22.94
CA GLU A 234 37.10 -2.66 -23.41
C GLU A 234 36.39 -1.47 -22.73
N ASP A 235 35.12 -1.66 -22.37
CA ASP A 235 34.29 -0.68 -21.69
C ASP A 235 34.44 -0.69 -20.16
N GLN A 236 35.47 -1.33 -19.60
CA GLN A 236 35.71 -1.37 -18.14
C GLN A 236 35.81 0.02 -17.49
N LYS A 237 36.35 1.02 -18.21
CA LYS A 237 36.41 2.40 -17.71
C LYS A 237 35.02 3.03 -17.61
N GLU A 238 34.15 2.74 -18.57
CA GLU A 238 32.77 3.24 -18.59
C GLU A 238 31.90 2.48 -17.60
N TYR A 239 32.08 1.16 -17.50
CA TYR A 239 31.34 0.22 -16.67
C TYR A 239 32.29 -0.69 -15.89
N PRO A 240 32.74 -0.31 -14.68
CA PRO A 240 33.74 -1.07 -13.93
C PRO A 240 33.22 -2.38 -13.34
N LEU A 241 31.90 -2.52 -13.16
CA LEU A 241 31.28 -3.69 -12.55
C LEU A 241 30.28 -4.36 -13.50
N ILE A 242 30.10 -5.67 -13.30
CA ILE A 242 29.01 -6.47 -13.84
C ILE A 242 28.26 -7.08 -12.66
N VAL A 243 26.95 -6.87 -12.64
CA VAL A 243 26.02 -7.36 -11.62
C VAL A 243 25.00 -8.30 -12.30
N SER A 244 24.74 -9.45 -11.68
CA SER A 244 23.68 -10.37 -12.11
C SER A 244 22.32 -9.70 -11.97
N ILE A 245 21.42 -9.91 -12.94
CA ILE A 245 20.07 -9.31 -12.91
C ILE A 245 19.30 -9.71 -11.65
N SER A 246 19.38 -10.99 -11.25
CA SER A 246 18.74 -11.50 -10.03
C SER A 246 19.21 -10.83 -8.73
N TYR A 247 20.30 -10.06 -8.77
CA TYR A 247 20.88 -9.36 -7.62
C TYR A 247 20.94 -7.84 -7.82
N LEU A 248 20.46 -7.31 -8.96
CA LEU A 248 20.67 -5.91 -9.30
C LEU A 248 19.95 -4.96 -8.34
N LEU A 249 18.68 -5.23 -8.01
CA LEU A 249 17.92 -4.35 -7.10
C LEU A 249 18.50 -4.35 -5.69
N GLU A 250 18.87 -5.53 -5.17
CA GLU A 250 19.55 -5.66 -3.87
C GLU A 250 20.88 -4.90 -3.86
N PHE A 251 21.68 -5.03 -4.93
CA PHE A 251 22.93 -4.29 -5.07
C PHE A 251 22.71 -2.77 -5.04
N LEU A 252 21.69 -2.25 -5.74
CA LEU A 252 21.38 -0.82 -5.74
C LEU A 252 20.97 -0.35 -4.35
N ASN A 253 20.12 -1.11 -3.66
CA ASN A 253 19.67 -0.82 -2.30
C ASN A 253 20.83 -0.85 -1.27
N ASP A 254 21.66 -1.90 -1.30
CA ASP A 254 22.82 -2.07 -0.41
C ASP A 254 23.82 -0.90 -0.52
N ASN A 255 23.87 -0.26 -1.69
CA ASN A 255 24.74 0.87 -1.99
C ASN A 255 24.04 2.24 -1.91
N HIS A 256 22.82 2.29 -1.35
CA HIS A 256 22.04 3.53 -1.15
C HIS A 256 21.83 4.32 -2.44
N ILE A 257 21.61 3.61 -3.55
CA ILE A 257 21.38 4.24 -4.86
C ILE A 257 19.89 4.52 -5.02
N ASP A 258 19.52 5.81 -5.03
CA ASP A 258 18.18 6.24 -5.39
C ASP A 258 17.94 6.01 -6.89
N TYR A 259 16.87 5.30 -7.22
CA TYR A 259 16.55 4.92 -8.59
C TYR A 259 16.30 6.11 -9.51
N LYS A 260 15.88 7.27 -8.99
CA LYS A 260 15.69 8.45 -9.83
C LYS A 260 17.00 9.00 -10.40
N ASN A 261 18.15 8.64 -9.82
CA ASN A 261 19.49 9.05 -10.27
C ASN A 261 20.11 8.08 -11.28
N ILE A 262 19.34 7.06 -11.72
CA ILE A 262 19.80 6.05 -12.65
C ILE A 262 19.57 6.49 -14.09
N LEU A 263 20.63 6.40 -14.90
CA LEU A 263 20.60 6.48 -16.35
C LEU A 263 20.78 5.07 -16.93
N ILE A 264 19.85 4.65 -17.78
CA ILE A 264 19.96 3.38 -18.49
C ILE A 264 20.52 3.65 -19.88
N ASP A 265 21.56 2.91 -20.25
CA ASP A 265 22.19 2.98 -21.57
C ASP A 265 21.19 2.57 -22.66
N GLU A 266 21.05 3.37 -23.71
CA GLU A 266 20.12 3.13 -24.82
C GLU A 266 20.35 1.78 -25.51
N ARG A 267 21.60 1.30 -25.52
CA ARG A 267 22.01 0.01 -26.09
C ARG A 267 21.50 -1.18 -25.29
N SER A 268 20.92 -0.94 -24.11
CA SER A 268 20.37 -1.99 -23.25
C SER A 268 19.38 -2.87 -24.01
N VAL A 269 19.18 -4.11 -23.57
CA VAL A 269 18.03 -4.90 -24.03
C VAL A 269 16.73 -4.22 -23.60
N GLU A 270 15.66 -4.39 -24.37
CA GLU A 270 14.34 -3.81 -24.04
C GLU A 270 13.59 -4.70 -23.06
N THR A 271 13.57 -5.99 -23.36
CA THR A 271 12.89 -7.01 -22.56
C THR A 271 13.79 -8.21 -22.32
N PHE A 272 13.49 -8.95 -21.26
CA PHE A 272 14.10 -10.23 -20.94
C PHE A 272 13.16 -11.05 -20.06
N TYR A 273 13.47 -12.32 -19.86
CA TYR A 273 12.63 -13.26 -19.13
C TYR A 273 13.36 -13.80 -17.89
N VAL A 274 12.63 -13.95 -16.80
CA VAL A 274 13.14 -14.43 -15.51
C VAL A 274 12.21 -15.46 -14.92
N PHE A 275 12.76 -16.52 -14.36
CA PHE A 275 12.07 -17.35 -13.35
C PHE A 275 13.11 -17.78 -12.31
N GLU A 276 12.74 -17.76 -11.03
CA GLU A 276 13.68 -17.92 -9.93
C GLU A 276 14.96 -17.06 -10.12
N ASN A 277 16.13 -17.69 -10.26
CA ASN A 277 17.42 -17.06 -10.52
C ASN A 277 17.89 -17.20 -11.97
N PHE A 278 17.07 -17.76 -12.86
CA PHE A 278 17.39 -17.93 -14.27
C PHE A 278 16.93 -16.74 -15.09
N VAL A 279 17.80 -16.27 -15.97
CA VAL A 279 17.59 -15.06 -16.77
C VAL A 279 17.93 -15.36 -18.22
N SER A 280 17.10 -14.91 -19.15
CA SER A 280 17.31 -15.09 -20.59
C SER A 280 16.80 -13.88 -21.37
N GLU A 281 17.52 -13.42 -22.39
CA GLU A 281 17.05 -12.33 -23.26
C GLU A 281 15.80 -12.76 -24.04
N ARG A 282 15.70 -14.05 -24.38
CA ARG A 282 14.57 -14.63 -25.13
C ARG A 282 14.10 -15.93 -24.51
N LEU A 283 12.88 -16.33 -24.83
CA LEU A 283 12.33 -17.65 -24.54
C LEU A 283 12.96 -18.72 -25.44
N THR A 284 14.24 -19.01 -25.22
CA THR A 284 14.96 -20.06 -25.97
C THR A 284 14.44 -21.45 -25.58
N PRO A 285 14.53 -22.47 -26.47
CA PRO A 285 14.10 -23.82 -26.14
C PRO A 285 14.74 -24.38 -24.87
N GLY A 286 16.02 -24.09 -24.62
CA GLY A 286 16.73 -24.54 -23.42
C GLY A 286 16.26 -23.83 -22.14
N PHE A 287 15.93 -22.53 -22.22
CA PHE A 287 15.39 -21.78 -21.08
C PHE A 287 13.97 -22.25 -20.73
N VAL A 288 13.11 -22.39 -21.73
CA VAL A 288 11.73 -22.88 -21.57
C VAL A 288 11.71 -24.32 -21.06
N ALA A 289 12.55 -25.22 -21.63
CA ALA A 289 12.65 -26.59 -21.13
C ALA A 289 13.08 -26.64 -19.66
N ARG A 290 14.00 -25.77 -19.25
CA ARG A 290 14.38 -25.65 -17.83
C ARG A 290 13.22 -25.17 -16.97
N TRP A 291 12.49 -24.14 -17.40
CA TRP A 291 11.31 -23.66 -16.69
C TRP A 291 10.26 -24.75 -16.46
N TRP A 292 9.95 -25.54 -17.50
CA TRP A 292 9.08 -26.72 -17.38
C TRP A 292 9.62 -27.78 -16.41
N ASN A 293 10.94 -28.01 -16.40
CA ASN A 293 11.56 -28.99 -15.51
C ASN A 293 11.57 -28.55 -14.04
N TYR A 294 11.38 -27.26 -13.76
CA TYR A 294 11.24 -26.71 -12.41
C TYR A 294 9.79 -26.66 -11.94
N ASP A 295 8.90 -27.40 -12.61
CA ASP A 295 7.46 -27.43 -12.33
C ASP A 295 6.78 -26.07 -12.55
N CYS A 296 7.23 -25.33 -13.57
CA CYS A 296 6.62 -24.09 -14.05
C CYS A 296 6.42 -23.03 -12.95
N PRO A 297 7.48 -22.57 -12.25
CA PRO A 297 7.38 -21.46 -11.31
C PRO A 297 6.93 -20.18 -12.03
N ASP A 298 6.63 -19.11 -11.30
CA ASP A 298 6.27 -17.83 -11.93
C ASP A 298 7.32 -17.39 -12.97
N LEU A 299 6.86 -17.24 -14.22
CA LEU A 299 7.64 -16.76 -15.34
C LEU A 299 7.35 -15.28 -15.52
N PHE A 300 8.39 -14.45 -15.40
CA PHE A 300 8.30 -13.01 -15.55
C PHE A 300 8.82 -12.58 -16.91
N ARG A 301 8.10 -11.67 -17.55
CA ARG A 301 8.59 -10.79 -18.61
C ARG A 301 9.02 -9.48 -17.96
N CYS A 302 10.29 -9.15 -18.08
CA CYS A 302 10.88 -7.96 -17.52
C CYS A 302 11.07 -6.89 -18.61
N SER A 303 10.63 -5.66 -18.33
CA SER A 303 10.81 -4.51 -19.23
C SER A 303 11.81 -3.54 -18.62
N VAL A 304 12.84 -3.16 -19.37
CA VAL A 304 13.87 -2.21 -18.93
C VAL A 304 13.36 -0.78 -19.05
N ASN A 305 13.52 0.03 -17.99
CA ASN A 305 13.01 1.40 -17.91
C ASN A 305 13.91 2.41 -18.66
N LYS A 306 14.16 2.16 -19.97
CA LYS A 306 15.18 2.88 -20.76
C LYS A 306 14.96 4.40 -20.83
N ASP A 307 13.71 4.82 -21.00
CA ASP A 307 13.33 6.24 -21.05
C ASP A 307 13.34 6.90 -19.66
N GLY A 308 13.42 6.09 -18.61
CA GLY A 308 13.33 6.51 -17.22
C GLY A 308 12.00 7.20 -16.90
N GLN A 309 10.92 6.92 -17.62
CA GLN A 309 9.61 7.52 -17.35
C GLN A 309 8.67 6.56 -16.62
N GLY A 310 8.99 5.26 -16.58
CA GLY A 310 8.20 4.27 -15.85
C GLY A 310 8.32 4.43 -14.33
N TYR A 311 7.20 4.29 -13.63
CA TYR A 311 7.11 4.25 -12.18
C TYR A 311 6.31 3.02 -11.72
N ASN A 312 6.67 2.43 -10.59
CA ASN A 312 5.85 1.39 -9.94
C ASN A 312 4.65 2.03 -9.18
N MET A 313 3.79 1.20 -8.61
CA MET A 313 2.63 1.65 -7.82
C MET A 313 3.01 2.47 -6.56
N LEU A 314 4.26 2.40 -6.11
CA LEU A 314 4.78 3.19 -4.99
C LEU A 314 5.42 4.51 -5.44
N GLY A 315 5.41 4.81 -6.75
CA GLY A 315 6.01 6.01 -7.32
C GLY A 315 7.53 5.92 -7.49
N GLU A 316 8.12 4.72 -7.46
CA GLU A 316 9.56 4.50 -7.64
C GLU A 316 9.92 4.23 -9.10
N LYS A 317 10.99 4.88 -9.56
CA LYS A 317 11.52 4.76 -10.92
C LYS A 317 12.45 3.54 -11.05
N LEU A 318 11.92 2.34 -10.83
CA LEU A 318 12.72 1.11 -10.89
C LEU A 318 13.47 0.98 -12.21
N PRO A 319 14.68 0.37 -12.23
CA PRO A 319 15.47 0.28 -13.45
C PRO A 319 14.92 -0.79 -14.43
N HIS A 320 14.06 -1.69 -13.96
CA HIS A 320 13.23 -2.58 -14.78
C HIS A 320 12.00 -3.03 -13.98
N PHE A 321 10.95 -3.45 -14.68
CA PHE A 321 9.69 -3.89 -14.11
C PHE A 321 9.46 -5.39 -14.37
N TYR A 322 8.93 -6.09 -13.39
CA TYR A 322 8.56 -7.51 -13.50
C TYR A 322 7.07 -7.63 -13.78
N LYS A 323 6.71 -8.16 -14.95
CA LYS A 323 5.33 -8.53 -15.28
C LYS A 323 5.23 -10.06 -15.26
N LYS A 324 4.30 -10.62 -14.49
CA LYS A 324 4.06 -12.07 -14.51
C LYS A 324 3.50 -12.44 -15.87
N LEU A 325 4.27 -13.16 -16.67
CA LEU A 325 3.87 -13.66 -17.99
C LEU A 325 3.02 -14.93 -17.86
N VAL A 326 3.45 -15.84 -16.99
CA VAL A 326 2.71 -17.05 -16.63
C VAL A 326 2.89 -17.28 -15.14
N GLU A 327 1.80 -17.52 -14.42
CA GLU A 327 1.78 -17.90 -13.01
C GLU A 327 1.01 -19.22 -12.87
N CYS A 328 1.59 -20.16 -12.12
CA CYS A 328 0.98 -21.43 -11.80
C CYS A 328 0.78 -21.51 -10.29
N SER A 329 -0.47 -21.45 -9.86
CA SER A 329 -0.85 -21.53 -8.45
C SER A 329 -1.81 -22.69 -8.21
N TYR A 330 -2.10 -22.97 -6.93
CA TYR A 330 -3.13 -23.92 -6.54
C TYR A 330 -4.52 -23.58 -7.14
N TYR A 331 -4.79 -22.30 -7.38
CA TYR A 331 -6.06 -21.82 -7.92
C TYR A 331 -6.17 -21.96 -9.44
N GLY A 332 -5.05 -22.16 -10.13
CA GLY A 332 -5.01 -22.38 -11.57
C GLY A 332 -3.81 -21.72 -12.24
N VAL A 333 -3.90 -21.63 -13.57
CA VAL A 333 -2.91 -20.93 -14.39
C VAL A 333 -3.44 -19.52 -14.69
N TYR A 334 -2.57 -18.55 -14.52
CA TYR A 334 -2.74 -17.19 -15.04
C TYR A 334 -1.75 -16.96 -16.18
N VAL A 335 -2.22 -16.30 -17.23
CA VAL A 335 -1.38 -15.87 -18.36
C VAL A 335 -1.64 -14.39 -18.58
N ASP A 336 -0.57 -13.63 -18.74
CA ASP A 336 -0.64 -12.19 -18.96
C ASP A 336 -1.47 -11.85 -20.20
N GLU A 337 -2.37 -10.89 -20.05
CA GLU A 337 -3.22 -10.44 -21.17
C GLU A 337 -2.41 -9.83 -22.31
N ASP A 338 -1.14 -9.45 -22.14
CA ASP A 338 -0.29 -8.92 -23.21
C ASP A 338 0.68 -9.98 -23.77
N ILE A 339 0.44 -11.27 -23.54
CA ILE A 339 1.24 -12.34 -24.14
C ILE A 339 1.17 -12.26 -25.68
N THR A 340 2.31 -12.42 -26.36
CA THR A 340 2.37 -12.44 -27.82
C THR A 340 2.24 -13.85 -28.39
N GLU A 341 1.93 -13.96 -29.68
CA GLU A 341 1.94 -15.23 -30.42
C GLU A 341 3.32 -15.90 -30.40
N GLU A 342 4.39 -15.12 -30.50
CA GLU A 342 5.76 -15.62 -30.44
C GLU A 342 6.09 -16.20 -29.06
N GLU A 343 5.69 -15.51 -28.00
CA GLU A 343 5.86 -15.97 -26.61
C GLU A 343 5.04 -17.24 -26.36
N ALA A 344 3.78 -17.25 -26.77
CA ALA A 344 2.88 -18.39 -26.68
C ALA A 344 3.46 -19.63 -27.38
N ARG A 345 3.92 -19.47 -28.64
CA ARG A 345 4.57 -20.55 -29.39
C ARG A 345 5.86 -21.03 -28.71
N ALA A 346 6.67 -20.12 -28.19
CA ALA A 346 7.92 -20.49 -27.53
C ALA A 346 7.69 -21.27 -26.22
N ILE A 347 6.72 -20.86 -25.41
CA ILE A 347 6.40 -21.48 -24.11
C ILE A 347 5.77 -22.86 -24.29
N ALA A 348 4.84 -23.00 -25.23
CA ALA A 348 3.98 -24.17 -25.33
C ALA A 348 4.44 -25.24 -26.34
N LYS A 349 5.49 -24.99 -27.13
CA LYS A 349 5.96 -25.92 -28.17
C LYS A 349 6.22 -27.32 -27.60
N GLY A 350 5.51 -28.33 -28.11
CA GLY A 350 5.58 -29.72 -27.67
C GLY A 350 4.86 -30.01 -26.34
N ARG A 351 4.05 -29.06 -25.85
CA ARG A 351 3.30 -29.10 -24.58
C ARG A 351 1.83 -28.72 -24.77
N GLU A 352 1.28 -28.98 -25.95
CA GLU A 352 -0.08 -28.59 -26.38
C GLU A 352 -1.21 -29.31 -25.62
N HIS A 353 -0.88 -30.30 -24.78
CA HIS A 353 -1.84 -31.03 -23.94
C HIS A 353 -1.98 -30.44 -22.52
N THR A 354 -1.17 -29.44 -22.16
CA THR A 354 -1.07 -28.93 -20.79
C THR A 354 -2.13 -27.88 -20.46
N ALA A 355 -2.40 -27.68 -19.17
CA ALA A 355 -3.30 -26.61 -18.70
C ALA A 355 -2.76 -25.22 -19.07
N ILE A 356 -1.44 -25.01 -19.01
CA ILE A 356 -0.78 -23.76 -19.40
C ILE A 356 -1.06 -23.45 -20.87
N TYR A 357 -0.89 -24.42 -21.77
CA TYR A 357 -1.20 -24.20 -23.18
C TYR A 357 -2.66 -23.80 -23.39
N LYS A 358 -3.61 -24.49 -22.74
CA LYS A 358 -5.03 -24.18 -22.84
C LYS A 358 -5.35 -22.75 -22.40
N GLU A 359 -4.73 -22.29 -21.30
CA GLU A 359 -4.91 -20.92 -20.82
C GLU A 359 -4.28 -19.89 -21.78
N ILE A 360 -3.09 -20.19 -22.33
CA ILE A 360 -2.47 -19.35 -23.35
C ILE A 360 -3.39 -19.21 -24.57
N GLN A 361 -3.95 -20.33 -25.06
CA GLN A 361 -4.86 -20.28 -26.20
C GLN A 361 -6.14 -19.48 -25.90
N SER A 362 -6.72 -19.61 -24.70
CA SER A 362 -7.91 -18.82 -24.35
C SER A 362 -7.64 -17.32 -24.27
N VAL A 363 -6.45 -16.90 -23.78
CA VAL A 363 -6.06 -15.49 -23.81
C VAL A 363 -5.92 -15.00 -25.25
N LEU A 364 -5.26 -15.77 -26.12
CA LEU A 364 -5.12 -15.40 -27.53
C LEU A 364 -6.45 -15.39 -28.29
N GLU A 365 -7.35 -16.32 -27.98
CA GLU A 365 -8.70 -16.33 -28.54
C GLU A 365 -9.50 -15.13 -28.07
N ALA A 366 -9.51 -14.83 -26.76
CA ALA A 366 -10.20 -13.67 -26.20
C ALA A 366 -9.79 -12.34 -26.87
N LYS A 367 -8.50 -12.19 -27.24
CA LYS A 367 -8.00 -11.03 -28.00
C LYS A 367 -8.54 -10.94 -29.43
N ARG A 368 -8.77 -12.10 -30.06
CA ARG A 368 -9.20 -12.21 -31.47
C ARG A 368 -10.71 -12.16 -31.61
N THR A 369 -11.45 -12.52 -30.56
CA THR A 369 -12.91 -12.54 -30.54
C THR A 369 -13.48 -11.13 -30.40
N THR A 370 -14.51 -10.82 -31.19
CA THR A 370 -15.19 -9.52 -31.11
C THR A 370 -16.08 -9.43 -29.87
N LEU A 371 -16.42 -8.21 -29.43
CA LEU A 371 -17.31 -8.03 -28.27
C LEU A 371 -18.68 -8.70 -28.48
N GLU A 372 -19.26 -8.63 -29.68
CA GLU A 372 -20.53 -9.27 -30.02
C GLU A 372 -20.47 -10.80 -29.85
N GLU A 373 -19.37 -11.43 -30.31
CA GLU A 373 -19.16 -12.87 -30.12
C GLU A 373 -18.94 -13.23 -28.65
N LEU A 374 -18.25 -12.37 -27.88
CA LEU A 374 -18.09 -12.56 -26.43
C LEU A 374 -19.44 -12.45 -25.72
N GLU A 375 -20.28 -11.49 -26.08
CA GLU A 375 -21.64 -11.36 -25.53
C GLU A 375 -22.51 -12.58 -25.86
N ALA A 376 -22.40 -13.12 -27.09
CA ALA A 376 -23.08 -14.35 -27.47
C ALA A 376 -22.61 -15.56 -26.64
N LYS A 377 -21.30 -15.71 -26.41
CA LYS A 377 -20.72 -16.74 -25.52
C LYS A 377 -21.22 -16.58 -24.09
N LEU A 378 -21.27 -15.36 -23.57
CA LEU A 378 -21.79 -15.06 -22.23
C LEU A 378 -23.27 -15.43 -22.12
N ALA A 379 -24.09 -15.09 -23.11
CA ALA A 379 -25.50 -15.45 -23.16
C ALA A 379 -25.70 -16.97 -23.17
N ALA A 380 -24.89 -17.71 -23.93
CA ALA A 380 -24.90 -19.17 -23.96
C ALA A 380 -24.55 -19.77 -22.58
N ASN A 381 -23.52 -19.23 -21.91
CA ASN A 381 -23.13 -19.68 -20.57
C ASN A 381 -24.22 -19.40 -19.53
N ARG A 382 -24.82 -18.20 -19.55
CA ARG A 382 -25.96 -17.85 -18.68
C ARG A 382 -27.18 -18.74 -18.91
N ALA A 383 -27.45 -19.10 -20.17
CA ALA A 383 -28.53 -20.04 -20.49
C ALA A 383 -28.25 -21.45 -19.93
N TYR A 384 -26.99 -21.89 -19.98
CA TYR A 384 -26.55 -23.14 -19.37
C TYR A 384 -26.69 -23.11 -17.84
N GLU A 385 -26.20 -22.06 -17.17
CA GLU A 385 -26.34 -21.88 -15.72
C GLU A 385 -27.80 -21.86 -15.29
N ARG A 386 -28.65 -21.13 -16.03
CA ARG A 386 -30.10 -21.09 -15.78
C ARG A 386 -30.75 -22.47 -15.92
N ARG A 387 -30.31 -23.30 -16.86
CA ARG A 387 -30.78 -24.69 -16.96
C ARG A 387 -30.42 -25.49 -15.71
N ILE A 388 -29.18 -25.37 -15.21
CA ILE A 388 -28.77 -26.04 -13.98
C ILE A 388 -29.56 -25.52 -12.77
N GLN A 389 -29.77 -24.20 -12.68
CA GLN A 389 -30.56 -23.60 -11.62
C GLN A 389 -32.01 -24.11 -11.64
N ASN A 390 -32.64 -24.20 -12.82
CA ASN A 390 -33.99 -24.76 -12.94
C ASN A 390 -34.05 -26.22 -12.46
N ILE A 391 -33.04 -27.05 -12.78
CA ILE A 391 -32.98 -28.43 -12.27
C ILE A 391 -32.94 -28.46 -10.74
N ILE A 392 -32.19 -27.54 -10.12
CA ILE A 392 -32.11 -27.41 -8.66
C ILE A 392 -33.45 -26.96 -8.07
N ASP A 393 -34.06 -25.93 -8.67
CA ASP A 393 -35.31 -25.33 -8.19
C ASP A 393 -36.50 -26.31 -8.33
N ASP A 394 -36.61 -27.01 -9.47
CA ASP A 394 -37.64 -28.03 -9.72
C ASP A 394 -37.52 -29.23 -8.76
N ASN A 395 -36.34 -29.44 -8.18
CA ASN A 395 -36.07 -30.53 -7.23
C ASN A 395 -35.80 -30.02 -5.79
N ARG A 396 -36.18 -28.76 -5.49
CA ARG A 396 -35.90 -28.12 -4.21
C ARG A 396 -36.35 -28.95 -3.01
N ASP A 397 -37.59 -29.44 -3.03
CA ASP A 397 -38.16 -30.22 -1.92
C ASP A 397 -37.46 -31.56 -1.72
N VAL A 398 -36.98 -32.18 -2.80
CA VAL A 398 -36.20 -33.42 -2.74
C VAL A 398 -34.85 -33.16 -2.07
N ILE A 399 -34.18 -32.07 -2.42
CA ILE A 399 -32.90 -31.67 -1.85
C ILE A 399 -33.05 -31.33 -0.36
N LEU A 400 -34.04 -30.50 0.00
CA LEU A 400 -34.30 -30.15 1.40
C LEU A 400 -34.76 -31.37 2.22
N GLY A 401 -35.56 -32.26 1.64
CA GLY A 401 -35.97 -33.51 2.26
C GLY A 401 -34.79 -34.45 2.53
N PHE A 402 -33.83 -34.51 1.60
CA PHE A 402 -32.57 -35.25 1.80
C PHE A 402 -31.80 -34.69 3.01
N LEU A 403 -31.62 -33.36 3.11
CA LEU A 403 -30.93 -32.75 4.25
C LEU A 403 -31.63 -33.00 5.59
N LYS A 404 -32.97 -32.91 5.61
CA LYS A 404 -33.78 -33.22 6.80
C LYS A 404 -33.53 -34.65 7.29
N ASN A 405 -33.44 -35.62 6.37
CA ASN A 405 -33.17 -37.00 6.74
C ASN A 405 -31.71 -37.21 7.18
N GLU A 406 -30.75 -36.65 6.44
CA GLU A 406 -29.32 -36.83 6.69
C GLU A 406 -28.88 -36.20 8.03
N PHE A 407 -29.43 -35.04 8.37
CA PHE A 407 -29.07 -34.27 9.56
C PHE A 407 -30.19 -34.21 10.60
N ARG A 408 -31.02 -35.26 10.69
CA ARG A 408 -32.20 -35.32 11.54
C ARG A 408 -31.93 -34.92 13.00
N ASP A 409 -30.82 -35.39 13.56
CA ASP A 409 -30.44 -35.12 14.96
C ASP A 409 -29.93 -33.69 15.20
N ARG A 410 -29.77 -32.89 14.14
CA ARG A 410 -29.29 -31.51 14.17
C ARG A 410 -30.36 -30.51 13.73
N ILE A 411 -31.59 -30.94 13.48
CA ILE A 411 -32.69 -30.05 13.13
C ILE A 411 -33.03 -29.15 14.32
N VAL A 412 -32.95 -27.83 14.09
CA VAL A 412 -33.34 -26.78 15.04
C VAL A 412 -34.78 -26.34 14.78
N SER A 413 -35.20 -26.33 13.52
CA SER A 413 -36.57 -26.02 13.08
C SER A 413 -36.88 -26.73 11.77
N GLU A 414 -38.11 -27.21 11.58
CA GLU A 414 -38.52 -27.87 10.33
C GLU A 414 -39.14 -26.91 9.30
N ASP A 415 -39.67 -25.76 9.75
CA ASP A 415 -40.27 -24.71 8.92
C ASP A 415 -40.05 -23.29 9.50
N PRO A 416 -39.22 -22.43 8.89
CA PRO A 416 -38.29 -22.77 7.82
C PRO A 416 -37.27 -23.80 8.33
N LEU A 417 -36.78 -24.67 7.43
CA LEU A 417 -35.73 -25.64 7.76
C LEU A 417 -34.51 -24.90 8.32
N ARG A 418 -34.09 -25.26 9.52
CA ARG A 418 -32.85 -24.83 10.16
C ARG A 418 -32.14 -26.04 10.73
N ILE A 419 -30.88 -26.22 10.34
CA ILE A 419 -29.98 -27.25 10.82
C ILE A 419 -28.88 -26.55 11.62
N ASN A 420 -28.53 -27.09 12.79
CA ASN A 420 -27.38 -26.64 13.54
C ASN A 420 -26.10 -26.92 12.72
N ASP A 421 -25.57 -25.88 12.10
CA ASP A 421 -24.42 -25.92 11.21
C ASP A 421 -23.08 -25.76 11.92
N ALA A 422 -23.07 -25.83 13.27
CA ALA A 422 -21.85 -25.95 14.05
C ALA A 422 -21.25 -27.38 13.92
N PHE A 423 -20.50 -27.60 12.84
CA PHE A 423 -19.72 -28.82 12.60
C PHE A 423 -18.23 -28.68 12.99
N GLY A 424 -17.87 -27.60 13.69
CA GLY A 424 -16.51 -27.34 14.17
C GLY A 424 -15.82 -26.26 13.33
N LEU A 425 -14.55 -26.46 13.00
CA LEU A 425 -13.79 -25.59 12.09
C LEU A 425 -14.05 -26.01 10.63
N ASP A 426 -15.27 -25.79 10.15
CA ASP A 426 -15.69 -26.21 8.80
C ASP A 426 -16.33 -25.09 7.97
N CYS A 427 -16.13 -23.83 8.37
CA CYS A 427 -16.49 -22.67 7.57
C CYS A 427 -15.69 -22.63 6.26
N GLY A 428 -16.34 -22.32 5.14
CA GLY A 428 -15.66 -22.21 3.85
C GLY A 428 -16.56 -21.89 2.68
N PHE A 429 -16.03 -22.11 1.47
CA PHE A 429 -16.69 -21.91 0.19
C PHE A 429 -16.70 -23.20 -0.64
N LEU A 430 -17.81 -23.47 -1.32
CA LEU A 430 -17.94 -24.55 -2.30
C LEU A 430 -18.25 -23.97 -3.68
N TYR A 431 -17.35 -24.18 -4.63
CA TYR A 431 -17.50 -23.78 -6.02
C TYR A 431 -17.93 -24.98 -6.86
N VAL A 432 -19.03 -24.84 -7.60
CA VAL A 432 -19.54 -25.89 -8.50
C VAL A 432 -19.01 -25.68 -9.91
N TYR A 433 -18.65 -26.76 -10.58
CA TYR A 433 -18.15 -26.79 -11.94
C TYR A 433 -18.89 -27.86 -12.74
N THR A 434 -18.83 -27.73 -14.06
CA THR A 434 -19.37 -28.71 -15.01
C THR A 434 -18.27 -29.29 -15.88
N SER A 435 -18.45 -30.51 -16.39
CA SER A 435 -17.61 -31.07 -17.46
C SER A 435 -18.14 -30.75 -18.87
N ASN A 436 -19.14 -29.87 -19.02
CA ASN A 436 -19.63 -29.44 -20.32
C ASN A 436 -18.51 -28.68 -21.07
N PRO A 437 -18.05 -29.17 -22.24
CA PRO A 437 -16.89 -28.62 -22.93
C PRO A 437 -17.14 -27.22 -23.49
N GLU A 438 -18.35 -26.97 -24.00
CA GLU A 438 -18.72 -25.67 -24.59
C GLU A 438 -18.79 -24.58 -23.51
N TYR A 439 -19.47 -24.86 -22.41
CA TYR A 439 -19.53 -23.94 -21.26
C TYR A 439 -18.12 -23.65 -20.72
N THR A 440 -17.32 -24.70 -20.52
CA THR A 440 -15.97 -24.59 -19.93
C THR A 440 -15.04 -23.77 -20.83
N GLU A 441 -15.11 -23.96 -22.14
CA GLU A 441 -14.27 -23.21 -23.08
C GLU A 441 -14.71 -21.76 -23.18
N ASN A 442 -16.02 -21.49 -23.31
CA ASN A 442 -16.55 -20.13 -23.28
C ASN A 442 -16.19 -19.41 -21.98
N ALA A 443 -16.33 -20.07 -20.83
CA ALA A 443 -15.99 -19.49 -19.53
C ALA A 443 -14.50 -19.14 -19.44
N ARG A 444 -13.60 -19.99 -19.98
CA ARG A 444 -12.16 -19.72 -20.00
C ARG A 444 -11.81 -18.53 -20.88
N ILE A 445 -12.43 -18.40 -22.06
CA ILE A 445 -12.23 -17.25 -22.96
C ILE A 445 -12.78 -15.98 -22.31
N LEU A 446 -14.00 -16.02 -21.77
CA LEU A 446 -14.65 -14.86 -21.14
C LEU A 446 -13.88 -14.35 -19.92
N LYS A 447 -13.33 -15.25 -19.10
CA LYS A 447 -12.46 -14.89 -17.96
C LYS A 447 -11.25 -14.06 -18.39
N ASN A 448 -10.76 -14.24 -19.61
CA ASN A 448 -9.60 -13.56 -20.17
C ASN A 448 -9.98 -12.41 -21.11
N SER A 449 -11.22 -11.91 -21.04
CA SER A 449 -11.75 -10.86 -21.91
C SER A 449 -12.21 -9.63 -21.12
N PRO A 450 -12.63 -8.54 -21.80
CA PRO A 450 -13.25 -7.39 -21.15
C PRO A 450 -14.52 -7.71 -20.34
N LEU A 451 -15.13 -8.89 -20.53
CA LEU A 451 -16.31 -9.36 -19.79
C LEU A 451 -15.94 -10.23 -18.57
N SER A 452 -14.66 -10.28 -18.18
CA SER A 452 -14.18 -11.13 -17.08
C SER A 452 -14.92 -10.90 -15.75
N SER A 453 -15.35 -9.67 -15.46
CA SER A 453 -16.12 -9.34 -14.25
C SER A 453 -17.52 -9.97 -14.20
N GLU A 454 -18.04 -10.41 -15.34
CA GLU A 454 -19.34 -11.07 -15.45
C GLU A 454 -19.25 -12.58 -15.20
N ILE A 455 -18.05 -13.12 -14.97
CA ILE A 455 -17.79 -14.55 -14.83
C ILE A 455 -17.47 -14.89 -13.37
N SER A 456 -18.30 -15.74 -12.80
CA SER A 456 -18.11 -16.30 -11.46
C SER A 456 -16.99 -17.34 -11.41
N ILE A 457 -16.46 -17.56 -10.20
CA ILE A 457 -15.55 -18.68 -9.94
C ILE A 457 -16.41 -19.96 -9.90
N GLY A 458 -16.56 -20.63 -11.04
CA GLY A 458 -17.47 -21.77 -11.21
C GLY A 458 -18.83 -21.34 -11.77
N LEU A 459 -19.82 -22.23 -11.68
CA LEU A 459 -21.20 -21.96 -12.09
C LEU A 459 -21.84 -20.94 -11.14
N ASP A 460 -22.52 -19.94 -11.71
CA ASP A 460 -23.38 -19.02 -10.93
C ASP A 460 -24.75 -19.66 -10.62
N ILE A 461 -24.79 -20.45 -9.55
CA ILE A 461 -25.98 -21.18 -9.09
C ILE A 461 -26.15 -21.06 -7.57
N GLN A 462 -27.40 -21.16 -7.11
CA GLN A 462 -27.77 -21.06 -5.71
C GLN A 462 -28.26 -22.41 -5.16
N PHE A 463 -27.73 -22.79 -4.00
CA PHE A 463 -28.19 -23.98 -3.29
C PHE A 463 -29.48 -23.70 -2.53
N PRO A 464 -30.39 -24.69 -2.42
CA PRO A 464 -31.65 -24.52 -1.72
C PRO A 464 -31.53 -24.11 -0.24
N TYR A 465 -30.47 -24.55 0.44
CA TYR A 465 -30.19 -24.23 1.83
C TYR A 465 -28.86 -23.47 1.95
N ASN A 466 -28.92 -22.26 2.51
CA ASN A 466 -27.73 -21.43 2.69
C ASN A 466 -27.01 -21.79 4.00
N SER A 467 -25.71 -22.04 3.94
CA SER A 467 -24.85 -22.26 5.11
C SER A 467 -23.39 -22.00 4.78
N GLN A 468 -22.61 -21.61 5.79
CA GLN A 468 -21.15 -21.51 5.69
C GLN A 468 -20.44 -22.84 6.00
N SER A 469 -21.15 -23.85 6.50
CA SER A 469 -20.58 -25.18 6.78
C SER A 469 -20.30 -25.93 5.46
N LEU A 470 -19.03 -26.25 5.22
CA LEU A 470 -18.61 -27.11 4.09
C LEU A 470 -19.26 -28.49 4.18
N THR A 471 -19.55 -28.99 5.38
CA THR A 471 -20.24 -30.27 5.59
C THR A 471 -21.63 -30.22 4.96
N LEU A 472 -22.42 -29.19 5.28
CA LEU A 472 -23.77 -29.01 4.72
C LEU A 472 -23.75 -28.69 3.23
N MET A 473 -22.82 -27.83 2.79
CA MET A 473 -22.68 -27.52 1.36
C MET A 473 -22.31 -28.76 0.54
N ARG A 474 -21.41 -29.63 1.03
CA ARG A 474 -21.05 -30.88 0.34
C ARG A 474 -22.21 -31.87 0.28
N ALA A 475 -22.96 -32.02 1.36
CA ALA A 475 -24.14 -32.88 1.38
C ALA A 475 -25.18 -32.43 0.35
N GLN A 476 -25.47 -31.12 0.31
CA GLN A 476 -26.31 -30.51 -0.72
C GLN A 476 -25.77 -30.75 -2.13
N PHE A 477 -24.49 -30.51 -2.34
CA PHE A 477 -23.86 -30.72 -3.64
C PHE A 477 -23.98 -32.18 -4.11
N ASN A 478 -23.81 -33.16 -3.22
CA ASN A 478 -23.89 -34.57 -3.58
C ASN A 478 -25.27 -34.97 -4.12
N ILE A 479 -26.36 -34.49 -3.48
CA ILE A 479 -27.71 -34.74 -3.98
C ILE A 479 -28.00 -33.95 -5.26
N ILE A 480 -27.56 -32.68 -5.33
CA ILE A 480 -27.67 -31.85 -6.55
C ILE A 480 -26.97 -32.53 -7.73
N LYS A 481 -25.74 -33.03 -7.53
CA LYS A 481 -24.98 -33.78 -8.54
C LYS A 481 -25.72 -35.04 -8.99
N ALA A 482 -26.27 -35.81 -8.05
CA ALA A 482 -27.01 -37.02 -8.38
C ALA A 482 -28.28 -36.73 -9.19
N ILE A 483 -28.96 -35.61 -8.92
CA ILE A 483 -30.13 -35.15 -9.68
C ILE A 483 -29.70 -34.66 -11.06
N ALA A 484 -28.73 -33.74 -11.13
CA ALA A 484 -28.20 -33.18 -12.37
C ALA A 484 -27.71 -34.27 -13.35
N ASN A 485 -27.06 -35.32 -12.85
CA ASN A 485 -26.65 -36.47 -13.67
C ASN A 485 -27.82 -37.16 -14.39
N LYS A 486 -29.03 -37.19 -13.81
CA LYS A 486 -30.23 -37.75 -14.46
C LYS A 486 -30.68 -36.92 -15.66
N TYR A 487 -30.34 -35.64 -15.68
CA TYR A 487 -30.58 -34.71 -16.79
C TYR A 487 -29.39 -34.65 -17.76
N GLY A 488 -28.39 -35.52 -17.61
CA GLY A 488 -27.20 -35.57 -18.46
C GLY A 488 -26.11 -34.56 -18.08
N GLU A 489 -26.23 -33.91 -16.92
CA GLU A 489 -25.29 -32.87 -16.47
C GLU A 489 -24.30 -33.43 -15.46
N ASN A 490 -23.01 -33.37 -15.79
CA ASN A 490 -21.95 -33.87 -14.93
C ASN A 490 -21.30 -32.72 -14.15
N LEU A 491 -21.64 -32.63 -12.87
CA LEU A 491 -21.15 -31.61 -11.96
C LEU A 491 -20.05 -32.16 -11.03
N TYR A 492 -19.08 -31.30 -10.70
CA TYR A 492 -18.08 -31.52 -9.67
C TYR A 492 -17.88 -30.25 -8.85
N CYS A 493 -17.31 -30.34 -7.65
CA CYS A 493 -17.08 -29.17 -6.80
C CYS A 493 -15.63 -29.09 -6.32
N LYS A 494 -15.17 -27.88 -6.01
CA LYS A 494 -13.99 -27.63 -5.18
C LYS A 494 -14.42 -26.93 -3.90
N CYS A 495 -13.76 -27.26 -2.79
CA CYS A 495 -14.02 -26.63 -1.51
C CYS A 495 -12.75 -25.92 -1.03
N VAL A 496 -12.94 -24.76 -0.40
CA VAL A 496 -11.89 -23.96 0.22
C VAL A 496 -12.34 -23.66 1.65
N LEU A 497 -11.48 -23.93 2.63
CA LEU A 497 -11.71 -23.52 4.02
C LEU A 497 -11.44 -22.02 4.13
N ASP A 498 -12.27 -21.33 4.91
CA ASP A 498 -12.09 -19.90 5.23
C ASP A 498 -11.02 -19.70 6.33
#